data_AF-V5IHA2-F1
#
_entry.id   AF-V5IHA2-F1
#
_cell.length_a   1.000
_cell.length_b   1.000
_cell.length_c   1.000
_cell.angle_alpha   90.00
_cell.angle_beta   90.00
_cell.angle_gamma   90.00
#
_symmetry.space_group_name_H-M   'P 1'
#
loop_
_entity.id
_entity.type
_entity.pdbx_description
1 polymer ?
#
loop_
_entity_poly.entity_id
_entity_poly.type
_entity_poly.pdbx_seq_one_letter_code
_entity_poly.pdbx_strand_id
1 'polypeptide(L)'
;LVYYLAGYVARKRILPRNCEACRDASLVRKDNIPDDLPADIAREWDMGGLLYPSLSLYTLIQAVENRLTEAFSKTRLHSKVVGSILREVGSGGLPRVGCDEHQDQLTESVVRFFCIARMHFLLKGLNQEENEKKCKRPKPCTM
;
A
#
# COMPACT_ATOMS: atom_id res chain seq x y z
N LEU A 1 5.47 4.39 7.97
CA LEU A 1 4.08 4.21 7.48
C LEU A 1 3.97 3.22 6.31
N VAL A 2 4.76 3.35 5.24
CA VAL A 2 4.69 2.46 4.06
C VAL A 2 4.85 0.98 4.43
N TYR A 3 5.81 0.65 5.32
CA TYR A 3 6.02 -0.70 5.82
C TYR A 3 4.79 -1.28 6.55
N TYR A 4 4.17 -0.49 7.43
CA TYR A 4 2.92 -0.86 8.11
C TYR A 4 1.79 -1.14 7.10
N LEU A 5 1.65 -0.30 6.07
CA LEU A 5 0.68 -0.51 5.00
C LEU A 5 0.99 -1.75 4.16
N ALA A 6 2.26 -2.08 3.92
CA ALA A 6 2.65 -3.31 3.24
C ALA A 6 2.19 -4.56 4.04
N GLY A 7 2.26 -4.53 5.37
CA GLY A 7 1.70 -5.58 6.23
C GLY A 7 0.18 -5.70 6.10
N TYR A 8 -0.53 -4.57 6.01
CA TYR A 8 -1.96 -4.55 5.71
C TYR A 8 -2.30 -5.15 4.34
N VAL A 9 -1.50 -4.84 3.31
CA VAL A 9 -1.65 -5.44 1.97
C VAL A 9 -1.43 -6.95 2.02
N ALA A 10 -0.40 -7.41 2.72
CA ALA A 10 -0.14 -8.83 2.89
C ALA A 10 -1.33 -9.54 3.55
N ARG A 11 -1.94 -8.95 4.58
CA ARG A 11 -3.13 -9.49 5.23
C ARG A 11 -4.31 -9.65 4.27
N LYS A 12 -4.43 -8.79 3.26
CA LYS A 12 -5.54 -8.79 2.31
C LYS A 12 -5.27 -9.62 1.04
N ARG A 13 -4.02 -9.75 0.60
CA ARG A 13 -3.67 -10.35 -0.70
C ARG A 13 -2.74 -11.55 -0.65
N ILE A 14 -1.96 -11.69 0.41
CA ILE A 14 -0.98 -12.78 0.57
C ILE A 14 -1.50 -13.82 1.56
N LEU A 15 -1.91 -13.42 2.76
CA LEU A 15 -2.38 -14.33 3.80
C LEU A 15 -3.56 -15.23 3.35
N PRO A 16 -4.58 -14.72 2.62
CA PRO A 16 -5.70 -15.56 2.18
C PRO A 16 -5.35 -16.55 1.06
N ARG A 17 -4.16 -16.45 0.44
CA ARG A 17 -3.75 -17.40 -0.61
C ARG A 17 -3.35 -18.74 0.00
N ASN A 18 -3.67 -19.82 -0.71
CA ASN A 18 -3.28 -21.18 -0.36
C ASN A 18 -1.91 -21.55 -0.97
N CYS A 19 -0.89 -20.71 -0.76
CA CYS A 19 0.47 -20.97 -1.23
C CYS A 19 1.45 -20.53 -0.15
N GLU A 20 2.09 -21.50 0.52
CA GLU A 20 3.06 -21.22 1.58
C GLU A 20 4.33 -20.57 1.04
N ALA A 21 4.84 -21.04 -0.11
CA ALA A 21 6.00 -20.43 -0.77
C ALA A 21 5.79 -18.93 -1.08
N CYS A 22 4.56 -18.52 -1.45
CA CYS A 22 4.25 -17.10 -1.60
C CYS A 22 4.28 -16.34 -0.27
N ARG A 23 3.80 -16.95 0.82
CA ARG A 23 3.82 -16.32 2.15
C ARG A 23 5.26 -16.14 2.61
N ASP A 24 6.07 -17.18 2.49
CA ASP A 24 7.48 -17.17 2.91
C ASP A 24 8.33 -16.21 2.06
N ALA A 25 8.06 -16.13 0.75
CA ALA A 25 8.72 -15.16 -0.12
C ALA A 25 8.33 -13.70 0.14
N SER A 26 7.18 -13.48 0.80
CA SER A 26 6.59 -12.14 0.98
C SER A 26 6.63 -11.62 2.41
N LEU A 27 6.78 -12.48 3.41
CA LEU A 27 6.68 -12.16 4.83
C LEU A 27 7.91 -12.65 5.59
N VAL A 28 8.23 -11.97 6.68
CA VAL A 28 9.25 -12.40 7.66
C VAL A 28 8.59 -12.68 9.00
N ARG A 29 9.24 -13.53 9.79
CA ARG A 29 8.83 -13.76 11.18
C ARG A 29 9.20 -12.55 12.02
N LYS A 30 8.39 -12.23 13.02
CA LYS A 30 8.59 -11.07 13.91
C LYS A 30 9.99 -11.05 14.56
N ASP A 31 10.52 -12.22 14.90
CA ASP A 31 11.82 -12.35 15.57
C ASP A 31 13.01 -12.24 14.61
N ASN A 32 12.75 -12.30 13.29
CA ASN A 32 13.76 -12.32 12.23
C ASN A 32 13.53 -11.18 11.23
N ILE A 33 13.13 -10.00 11.70
CA ILE A 33 12.98 -8.82 10.85
C ILE A 33 14.37 -8.20 10.63
N PRO A 34 14.85 -8.10 9.39
CA PRO A 34 16.10 -7.41 9.07
C PRO A 34 16.15 -5.96 9.59
N ASP A 35 17.33 -5.52 10.03
CA ASP A 35 17.53 -4.17 10.60
C ASP A 35 17.39 -3.04 9.57
N ASP A 36 17.52 -3.35 8.28
CA ASP A 36 17.36 -2.40 7.16
C ASP A 36 15.89 -2.14 6.80
N LEU A 37 14.94 -2.88 7.40
CA LEU A 37 13.51 -2.66 7.20
C LEU A 37 12.95 -1.63 8.20
N PRO A 38 12.18 -0.63 7.76
CA PRO A 38 11.61 0.40 8.63
C PRO A 38 10.37 -0.11 9.38
N ALA A 39 10.60 -1.09 10.26
CA ALA A 39 9.58 -1.82 10.99
C ALA A 39 9.19 -1.20 12.34
N ASP A 40 9.82 -0.10 12.77
CA ASP A 40 9.68 0.45 14.12
C ASP A 40 8.22 0.73 14.51
N ILE A 41 7.49 1.44 13.65
CA ILE A 41 6.05 1.73 13.87
C ILE A 41 5.24 0.43 13.96
N ALA A 42 5.56 -0.56 13.13
CA ALA A 42 4.85 -1.84 13.17
C ALA A 42 5.15 -2.55 14.49
N ARG A 43 6.40 -2.58 14.95
CA ARG A 43 6.79 -3.17 16.24
C ARG A 43 6.11 -2.48 17.42
N GLU A 44 6.08 -1.15 17.41
CA GLU A 44 5.49 -0.34 18.47
C GLU A 44 3.98 -0.59 18.61
N TRP A 45 3.25 -0.73 17.50
CA TRP A 45 1.79 -0.92 17.50
C TRP A 45 1.36 -2.39 17.49
N ASP A 46 2.30 -3.34 17.45
CA ASP A 46 1.99 -4.75 17.33
C ASP A 46 1.58 -5.37 18.67
N MET A 47 0.28 -5.68 18.78
CA MET A 47 -0.30 -6.46 19.89
C MET A 47 -0.33 -7.97 19.60
N GLY A 48 0.55 -8.47 18.73
CA GLY A 48 0.66 -9.89 18.37
C GLY A 48 -0.11 -10.29 17.11
N GLY A 49 -0.58 -9.31 16.34
CA GLY A 49 -1.43 -9.53 15.18
C GLY A 49 -0.92 -8.91 13.89
N LEU A 50 0.20 -8.17 13.90
CA LEU A 50 0.70 -7.54 12.68
C LEU A 50 1.52 -8.53 11.84
N LEU A 51 1.43 -8.36 10.52
CA LEU A 51 2.27 -9.09 9.57
C LEU A 51 3.46 -8.22 9.22
N TYR A 52 4.64 -8.83 9.13
CA TYR A 52 5.89 -8.17 8.81
C TYR A 52 6.29 -8.49 7.36
N PRO A 53 6.23 -7.50 6.45
CA PRO A 53 6.69 -7.66 5.08
C PRO A 53 8.16 -8.07 5.00
N SER A 54 8.46 -8.98 4.08
CA SER A 54 9.83 -9.16 3.60
C SER A 54 10.32 -7.93 2.84
N LEU A 55 11.63 -7.90 2.58
CA LEU A 55 12.24 -6.86 1.75
C LEU A 55 11.59 -6.77 0.36
N SER A 56 11.33 -7.91 -0.30
CA SER A 56 10.71 -7.93 -1.64
C SER A 56 9.35 -7.23 -1.66
N LEU A 57 8.49 -7.56 -0.69
CA LEU A 57 7.17 -6.94 -0.56
C LEU A 57 7.28 -5.46 -0.20
N TYR A 58 8.15 -5.10 0.73
CA TYR A 58 8.36 -3.71 1.12
C TYR A 58 8.83 -2.86 -0.07
N THR A 59 9.83 -3.32 -0.82
CA THR A 59 10.37 -2.61 -1.99
C THR A 59 9.32 -2.43 -3.07
N LEU A 60 8.50 -3.45 -3.35
CA LEU A 60 7.38 -3.32 -4.28
C LEU A 60 6.40 -2.23 -3.83
N ILE A 61 5.92 -2.29 -2.58
CA ILE A 61 4.94 -1.33 -2.07
C ILE A 61 5.53 0.09 -2.04
N GLN A 62 6.80 0.24 -1.69
CA GLN A 62 7.49 1.53 -1.73
C GLN A 62 7.60 2.08 -3.15
N ALA A 63 7.95 1.25 -4.13
CA ALA A 63 8.01 1.66 -5.53
C ALA A 63 6.65 2.16 -6.04
N VAL A 64 5.57 1.43 -5.72
CA VAL A 64 4.20 1.83 -6.10
C VAL A 64 3.77 3.12 -5.38
N GLU A 65 4.06 3.26 -4.09
CA GLU A 65 3.74 4.47 -3.32
C GLU A 65 4.44 5.71 -3.89
N ASN A 66 5.71 5.57 -4.29
CA ASN A 66 6.45 6.66 -4.91
C ASN A 66 5.81 7.10 -6.23
N ARG A 67 5.40 6.15 -7.08
CA ARG A 67 4.69 6.44 -8.34
C ARG A 67 3.34 7.11 -8.10
N LEU A 68 2.57 6.62 -7.13
CA LEU A 68 1.30 7.22 -6.77
C LEU A 68 1.48 8.65 -6.24
N THR A 69 2.46 8.85 -5.35
CA THR A 69 2.78 10.17 -4.79
C THR A 69 3.17 11.16 -5.89
N GLU A 70 4.06 10.74 -6.80
CA GLU A 70 4.45 11.57 -7.94
C GLU A 70 3.25 11.91 -8.82
N ALA A 71 2.42 10.92 -9.16
CA ALA A 71 1.25 11.12 -10.01
C ALA A 71 0.21 12.05 -9.34
N PHE A 72 -0.04 11.89 -8.04
CA PHE A 72 -0.99 12.71 -7.29
C PHE A 72 -0.50 14.14 -7.08
N SER A 73 0.83 14.37 -7.05
CA SER A 73 1.38 15.72 -7.01
C SER A 73 1.18 16.50 -8.32
N LYS A 74 1.06 15.79 -9.46
CA LYS A 74 0.99 16.38 -10.80
C LYS A 74 -0.40 16.42 -11.42
N THR A 75 -1.31 15.53 -11.01
CA THR A 75 -2.58 15.31 -11.71
C THR A 75 -3.79 15.26 -10.77
N ARG A 76 -4.92 15.84 -11.21
CA ARG A 76 -6.22 15.73 -10.53
C ARG A 76 -7.03 14.47 -10.94
N LEU A 77 -6.56 13.72 -11.94
CA LEU A 77 -7.29 12.58 -12.54
C LEU A 77 -6.69 11.23 -12.11
N HIS A 78 -7.13 10.76 -10.94
CA HIS A 78 -6.54 9.63 -10.24
C HIS A 78 -6.81 8.24 -10.85
N SER A 79 -7.85 8.07 -11.68
CA SER A 79 -8.21 6.73 -12.22
C SER A 79 -7.28 6.23 -13.33
N LYS A 80 -6.76 7.14 -14.18
CA LYS A 80 -5.81 6.79 -15.24
C LYS A 80 -4.44 6.36 -14.70
N VAL A 81 -4.08 6.86 -13.51
CA VAL A 81 -2.83 6.56 -12.81
C VAL A 81 -2.73 5.08 -12.43
N VAL A 82 -3.82 4.48 -11.97
CA VAL A 82 -3.83 3.05 -11.63
C VAL A 82 -3.55 2.19 -12.86
N GLY A 83 -4.17 2.54 -13.99
CA GLY A 83 -3.95 1.85 -15.26
C GLY A 83 -2.50 1.94 -15.74
N SER A 84 -1.84 3.10 -15.61
CA SER A 84 -0.43 3.23 -15.99
C SER A 84 0.49 2.40 -15.09
N ILE A 85 0.29 2.42 -13.78
CA ILE A 85 1.11 1.63 -12.83
C ILE A 85 0.92 0.12 -13.07
N LEU A 86 -0.29 -0.34 -13.35
CA LEU A 86 -0.53 -1.75 -13.66
C LEU A 86 0.15 -2.21 -14.95
N ARG A 87 0.30 -1.33 -15.94
CA ARG A 87 1.05 -1.65 -17.17
C ARG A 87 2.55 -1.83 -16.88
N GLU A 88 3.10 -1.11 -15.90
CA GLU A 88 4.50 -1.25 -15.48
C GLU A 88 4.80 -2.62 -14.84
N VAL A 89 3.80 -3.25 -14.21
CA VAL A 89 3.93 -4.64 -13.71
C VAL A 89 4.23 -5.59 -14.87
N GLY A 90 3.46 -5.50 -15.95
CA GLY A 90 3.62 -6.35 -17.13
C GLY A 90 4.92 -6.09 -17.91
N SER A 91 5.46 -4.86 -17.86
CA SER A 91 6.71 -4.50 -18.54
C SER A 91 7.97 -4.70 -17.68
N GLY A 92 7.85 -5.23 -16.46
CA GLY A 92 9.00 -5.46 -15.57
C GLY A 92 9.56 -4.19 -14.91
N GLY A 93 8.80 -3.09 -14.88
CA GLY A 93 9.21 -1.84 -14.24
C GLY A 93 9.07 -1.82 -12.72
N LEU A 94 8.49 -2.86 -12.13
CA LEU A 94 8.27 -3.01 -10.69
C LEU A 94 8.88 -4.31 -10.16
N PRO A 95 9.37 -4.33 -8.91
CA PRO A 95 9.82 -5.54 -8.24
C PRO A 95 8.71 -6.60 -8.21
N ARG A 96 9.08 -7.87 -8.32
CA ARG A 96 8.13 -8.99 -8.22
C ARG A 96 8.11 -9.55 -6.80
N VAL A 97 6.96 -10.07 -6.40
CA VAL A 97 6.76 -10.72 -5.12
C VAL A 97 5.96 -12.02 -5.29
N GLY A 98 6.35 -13.07 -4.55
CA GLY A 98 5.75 -14.40 -4.63
C GLY A 98 6.76 -15.47 -5.01
N CYS A 99 6.31 -16.73 -5.06
CA CYS A 99 7.12 -17.82 -5.59
C CYS A 99 7.14 -17.81 -7.12
N ASP A 100 8.05 -18.56 -7.74
CA ASP A 100 8.28 -18.56 -9.18
C ASP A 100 7.02 -18.81 -10.02
N GLU A 101 6.12 -19.66 -9.53
CA GLU A 101 4.85 -20.01 -10.18
C GLU A 101 3.80 -18.87 -10.13
N HIS A 102 3.76 -18.12 -9.01
CA HIS A 102 2.67 -17.20 -8.72
C HIS A 102 3.07 -15.73 -8.73
N GLN A 103 4.36 -15.42 -8.89
CA GLN A 103 4.92 -14.08 -8.73
C GLN A 103 4.20 -13.02 -9.57
N ASP A 104 3.84 -13.33 -10.83
CA ASP A 104 3.16 -12.39 -11.72
C ASP A 104 1.74 -12.07 -11.22
N GLN A 105 0.95 -13.12 -11.00
CA GLN A 105 -0.43 -12.98 -10.54
C GLN A 105 -0.52 -12.35 -9.15
N LEU A 106 0.42 -12.67 -8.26
CA LEU A 106 0.48 -12.09 -6.92
C LEU A 106 0.87 -10.61 -6.98
N THR A 107 1.93 -10.28 -7.74
CA THR A 107 2.40 -8.90 -7.90
C THR A 107 1.28 -8.02 -8.46
N GLU A 108 0.60 -8.43 -9.53
CA GLU A 108 -0.52 -7.66 -10.09
C GLU A 108 -1.64 -7.45 -9.05
N SER A 109 -2.01 -8.50 -8.32
CA SER A 109 -3.05 -8.44 -7.28
C SER A 109 -2.70 -7.48 -6.15
N VAL A 110 -1.45 -7.52 -5.70
CA VAL A 110 -0.89 -6.63 -4.66
C VAL A 110 -0.90 -5.18 -5.13
N VAL A 111 -0.34 -4.90 -6.31
CA VAL A 111 -0.26 -3.55 -6.88
C VAL A 111 -1.65 -2.96 -7.09
N ARG A 112 -2.56 -3.72 -7.69
CA ARG A 112 -3.95 -3.30 -7.94
C ARG A 112 -4.65 -2.92 -6.65
N PHE A 113 -4.55 -3.77 -5.64
CA PHE A 113 -5.17 -3.51 -4.35
C PHE A 113 -4.59 -2.28 -3.66
N PHE A 114 -3.26 -2.16 -3.64
CA PHE A 114 -2.60 -1.04 -2.98
C PHE A 114 -2.96 0.29 -3.64
N CYS A 115 -3.00 0.37 -4.97
CA CYS A 115 -3.42 1.56 -5.71
C CYS A 115 -4.85 1.99 -5.31
N ILE A 116 -5.81 1.05 -5.31
CA ILE A 116 -7.21 1.34 -4.95
C ILE A 116 -7.31 1.79 -3.48
N ALA A 117 -6.66 1.07 -2.57
CA ALA A 117 -6.66 1.41 -1.16
C ALA A 117 -6.09 2.82 -0.93
N ARG A 118 -4.99 3.16 -1.63
CA ARG A 118 -4.36 4.46 -1.50
C ARG A 118 -5.22 5.60 -2.02
N MET A 119 -5.92 5.40 -3.14
CA MET A 119 -6.92 6.36 -3.64
C MET A 119 -8.05 6.59 -2.63
N HIS A 120 -8.58 5.52 -2.02
CA HIS A 120 -9.60 5.67 -0.98
C HIS A 120 -9.08 6.45 0.22
N PHE A 121 -7.86 6.19 0.69
CA PHE A 121 -7.27 6.95 1.79
C PHE A 121 -7.06 8.42 1.44
N LEU A 122 -6.61 8.72 0.23
CA LEU A 122 -6.48 10.10 -0.25
C LEU A 122 -7.83 10.82 -0.27
N LEU A 123 -8.83 10.23 -0.92
CA LEU A 123 -10.16 10.83 -1.04
C LEU A 123 -10.83 11.01 0.32
N LYS A 124 -10.68 10.03 1.23
CA LYS A 124 -11.17 10.14 2.60
C LYS A 124 -10.54 11.31 3.34
N GLY A 125 -9.23 11.51 3.19
CA GLY A 125 -8.51 12.65 3.77
C GLY A 125 -9.00 14.00 3.22
N LEU A 126 -9.08 14.14 1.90
CA LEU A 126 -9.58 15.36 1.24
C LEU A 126 -11.00 15.70 1.69
N ASN A 127 -11.90 14.71 1.73
CA ASN A 127 -13.28 14.91 2.17
C ASN A 127 -13.37 15.30 3.64
N GLN A 128 -12.52 14.74 4.50
CA GLN A 128 -12.46 15.12 5.91
C GLN A 128 -12.04 16.58 6.07
N GLU A 129 -10.97 17.00 5.38
CA GLU A 129 -10.50 18.39 5.40
C GLU A 129 -11.56 19.39 4.91
N GLU A 130 -12.29 19.06 3.83
CA GLU A 130 -13.38 19.91 3.35
C GLU A 130 -14.52 20.03 4.36
N ASN A 131 -14.88 18.93 5.01
CA ASN A 131 -15.94 18.92 6.02
C ASN A 131 -15.54 19.75 7.25
N GLU A 132 -14.30 19.62 7.72
CA GLU A 132 -13.77 20.44 8.81
C GLU A 132 -13.75 21.94 8.45
N LYS A 133 -13.42 22.29 7.20
CA LYS A 133 -13.51 23.68 6.70
C LYS A 133 -14.95 24.20 6.69
N LYS A 134 -15.92 23.37 6.29
CA LYS A 134 -17.36 23.74 6.28
C LYS A 134 -17.89 23.97 7.70
N CYS A 135 -17.56 23.11 8.66
CA CYS A 135 -17.99 23.25 10.05
C CYS A 135 -17.39 24.48 10.76
N LYS A 136 -16.22 24.96 10.32
CA LYS A 136 -15.56 26.16 10.85
C LYS A 136 -16.03 27.47 10.20
N ARG A 137 -16.89 27.44 9.18
CA ARG A 137 -17.43 28.67 8.59
C ARG A 137 -18.45 29.29 9.57
N PRO A 138 -18.28 30.56 9.99
CA PRO A 138 -19.31 31.24 10.75
C PRO A 138 -20.60 31.25 9.93
N LYS A 139 -21.75 30.99 10.58
CA LYS A 139 -23.05 31.11 9.93
C LYS A 139 -23.17 32.55 9.39
N PRO A 140 -23.60 32.76 8.14
CA PRO A 140 -23.82 34.10 7.65
C PRO A 140 -24.84 34.81 8.55
N CYS A 141 -24.51 36.01 9.03
CA CYS A 141 -25.49 36.90 9.65
C CYS A 141 -26.55 37.22 8.59
N THR A 142 -27.73 36.60 8.71
CA THR A 142 -28.92 37.05 8.00
C THR A 142 -29.43 38.31 8.70
N MET A 143 -29.26 39.47 8.05
CA MET A 143 -29.96 40.71 8.41
C MET A 143 -31.39 40.68 7.87
#